data_AF-A0A9R1LSQ0-F1
#
_entry.id   AF-A0A9R1LSQ0-F1
#
_cell.length_a   1.000
_cell.length_b   1.000
_cell.length_c   1.000
_cell.angle_alpha   90.00
_cell.angle_beta   90.00
_cell.angle_gamma   90.00
#
_symmetry.space_group_name_H-M   'P 1'
#
loop_
_entity.id
_entity.type
_entity.pdbx_description
1 polymer ?
#
loop_
_entity_poly.entity_id
_entity_poly.type
_entity_poly.pdbx_seq_one_letter_code
_entity_poly.pdbx_strand_id
1 'polypeptide(L)'
;MDPTDQSPEEMYSVWALPPEPVRRRLLGLMASLRAAHGGAVFEPHATMMATSDHCRAHFDYQTSSLLYGDHLTEEEKAAARKKAGEMDKGIFGLQFEISELALYKTDPKDKSLESWELVELCHLQKK
;
A
#
# COMPACT_ATOMS: atom_id res chain seq x y z
N MET A 1 38.43 4.05 4.97
CA MET A 1 37.01 4.03 4.61
C MET A 1 36.91 4.53 3.19
N ASP A 2 36.36 3.71 2.30
CA ASP A 2 36.27 4.00 0.88
C ASP A 2 35.05 4.91 0.63
N PRO A 3 35.19 6.06 -0.04
CA PRO A 3 34.08 6.99 -0.28
C PRO A 3 33.14 6.55 -1.41
N THR A 4 33.31 5.35 -1.97
CA THR A 4 32.49 4.84 -3.09
C THR A 4 31.55 3.69 -2.78
N ASP A 5 31.30 3.36 -1.50
CA ASP A 5 30.19 2.47 -1.15
C ASP A 5 28.85 3.23 -1.17
N GLN A 6 28.53 3.83 -2.33
CA GLN A 6 27.18 4.25 -2.69
C GLN A 6 26.48 3.07 -3.33
N SER A 7 26.42 1.95 -2.62
CA SER A 7 25.41 0.94 -2.89
C SER A 7 24.06 1.68 -2.85
N PRO A 8 23.19 1.59 -3.88
CA PRO A 8 21.88 2.21 -3.80
C PRO A 8 21.24 1.73 -2.50
N GLU A 9 20.79 2.64 -1.64
CA GLU A 9 20.10 2.25 -0.40
C GLU A 9 18.86 1.47 -0.81
N GLU A 10 19.00 0.14 -0.85
CA GLU A 10 17.92 -0.75 -1.23
C GLU A 10 16.88 -0.64 -0.12
N MET A 11 15.79 0.03 -0.44
CA MET A 11 14.72 0.22 0.50
C MET A 11 13.82 -1.01 0.45
N TYR A 12 13.55 -1.58 1.62
CA TYR A 12 12.64 -2.70 1.76
C TYR A 12 11.40 -2.26 2.53
N SER A 13 10.25 -2.77 2.11
CA SER A 13 8.96 -2.53 2.74
C SER A 13 8.25 -3.86 2.99
N VAL A 14 7.74 -4.03 4.20
CA VAL A 14 6.94 -5.20 4.60
C VAL A 14 5.47 -4.83 4.52
N TRP A 15 4.74 -5.60 3.73
CA TRP A 15 3.33 -5.39 3.43
C TRP A 15 2.50 -6.54 4.00
N ALA A 16 1.39 -6.19 4.65
CA ALA A 16 0.36 -7.14 5.02
C ALA A 16 -0.67 -7.23 3.89
N LEU A 17 -0.86 -8.44 3.38
CA LEU A 17 -1.87 -8.71 2.36
C LEU A 17 -3.16 -9.27 3.01
N PRO A 18 -4.32 -8.70 2.64
CA PRO A 18 -5.61 -9.19 3.11
C PRO A 18 -5.94 -10.56 2.49
N PRO A 19 -6.68 -11.41 3.20
CA PRO A 19 -7.10 -12.72 2.71
C PRO A 19 -8.17 -12.58 1.63
N GLU A 20 -8.37 -13.63 0.85
CA GLU A 20 -9.62 -13.81 0.12
C GLU A 20 -10.79 -14.05 1.10
N PRO A 21 -11.98 -13.44 0.90
CA PRO A 21 -12.42 -12.64 -0.24
C PRO A 21 -12.19 -11.13 -0.10
N VAL A 22 -11.58 -10.67 1.00
CA VAL A 22 -11.37 -9.24 1.31
C VAL A 22 -10.50 -8.58 0.26
N ARG A 23 -9.44 -9.26 -0.20
CA ARG A 23 -8.58 -8.81 -1.30
C ARG A 23 -9.38 -8.47 -2.56
N ARG A 24 -10.26 -9.35 -3.03
CA ARG A 24 -11.12 -9.09 -4.19
C ARG A 24 -12.05 -7.89 -3.99
N ARG A 25 -12.62 -7.74 -2.80
CA ARG A 25 -13.48 -6.59 -2.45
C ARG A 25 -12.70 -5.28 -2.53
N LEU A 26 -11.48 -5.25 -1.97
CA LEU A 26 -10.59 -4.09 -2.03
C LEU A 26 -10.16 -3.77 -3.47
N LEU A 27 -9.79 -4.77 -4.26
CA LEU A 27 -9.43 -4.58 -5.68
C LEU A 27 -10.55 -3.92 -6.48
N GLY A 28 -11.81 -4.33 -6.28
CA GLY A 28 -12.96 -3.70 -6.95
C GLY A 28 -13.12 -2.22 -6.58
N LEU A 29 -12.94 -1.90 -5.29
CA LEU A 29 -13.00 -0.53 -4.80
C LEU A 29 -11.85 0.32 -5.35
N MET A 30 -10.62 -0.18 -5.32
CA MET A 30 -9.42 0.49 -5.85
C MET A 30 -9.55 0.75 -7.36
N ALA A 31 -10.02 -0.24 -8.13
CA ALA A 31 -10.23 -0.08 -9.57
C ALA A 31 -11.26 1.03 -9.88
N SER A 32 -12.32 1.11 -9.08
CA SER A 32 -13.36 2.12 -9.25
C SER A 32 -12.90 3.53 -8.84
N LEU A 33 -12.13 3.64 -7.75
CA LEU A 33 -11.50 4.89 -7.33
C LEU A 33 -10.51 5.38 -8.39
N ARG A 34 -9.69 4.47 -8.93
CA ARG A 34 -8.75 4.79 -10.01
C ARG A 34 -9.47 5.26 -11.27
N ALA A 35 -10.55 4.59 -11.68
CA ALA A 35 -11.34 5.02 -12.84
C ALA A 35 -11.91 6.44 -12.67
N ALA A 36 -12.16 6.86 -11.44
CA ALA A 36 -12.71 8.18 -11.13
C ALA A 36 -11.65 9.28 -10.93
N HIS A 37 -10.48 8.93 -10.41
CA HIS A 37 -9.48 9.90 -9.92
C HIS A 37 -8.09 9.72 -10.55
N GLY A 38 -7.89 8.72 -11.41
CA GLY A 38 -6.57 8.31 -11.87
C GLY A 38 -5.77 7.58 -10.79
N GLY A 39 -4.50 7.31 -11.05
CA GLY A 39 -3.57 6.68 -10.09
C GLY A 39 -3.05 5.31 -10.54
N ALA A 40 -2.02 4.82 -9.84
CA ALA A 40 -1.30 3.59 -10.19
C ALA A 40 -2.10 2.32 -9.89
N VAL A 41 -1.74 1.23 -10.56
CA VAL A 41 -2.23 -0.13 -10.25
C VAL A 41 -1.31 -0.76 -9.23
N PHE A 42 -1.87 -1.21 -8.11
CA PHE A 42 -1.12 -1.90 -7.06
C PHE A 42 -2.02 -2.88 -6.31
N GLU A 43 -1.41 -3.87 -5.66
CA GLU A 43 -2.12 -4.84 -4.83
C GLU A 43 -2.61 -4.20 -3.53
N PRO A 44 -3.81 -4.52 -3.03
CA PRO A 44 -4.27 -4.03 -1.74
C PRO A 44 -3.35 -4.53 -0.63
N HIS A 45 -2.69 -3.62 0.05
CA HIS A 45 -1.80 -3.92 1.16
C HIS A 45 -1.92 -2.88 2.27
N ALA A 46 -1.53 -3.30 3.48
CA ALA A 46 -1.22 -2.39 4.58
C ALA A 46 0.28 -2.44 4.83
N THR A 47 0.98 -1.32 4.64
CA THR A 47 2.40 -1.24 4.95
C THR A 47 2.59 -1.32 6.46
N MET A 48 3.27 -2.37 6.94
CA MET A 48 3.50 -2.58 8.36
C MET A 48 4.82 -1.98 8.83
N MET A 49 5.86 -2.03 7.98
CA MET A 49 7.19 -1.56 8.32
C MET A 49 7.96 -1.19 7.05
N ALA A 50 8.69 -0.08 7.10
CA ALA A 50 9.73 0.27 6.13
C ALA A 50 11.08 0.25 6.86
N THR A 51 12.11 -0.35 6.27
CA THR A 51 13.36 -0.65 6.99
C THR A 51 14.47 0.38 6.79
N SER A 52 14.19 1.60 6.30
CA SER A 52 15.20 2.66 6.18
C SER A 52 15.02 3.77 7.22
N ASP A 53 16.15 4.27 7.75
CA ASP A 53 16.22 5.32 8.78
C ASP A 53 15.59 6.66 8.35
N HIS A 54 15.24 6.81 7.07
CA HIS A 54 14.69 8.02 6.47
C HIS A 54 13.14 8.07 6.43
N CYS A 55 12.42 7.02 6.82
CA CYS A 55 10.96 6.92 6.62
C CYS A 55 10.11 7.03 7.88
N ARG A 56 10.49 7.90 8.81
CA ARG A 56 9.69 8.17 10.03
C ARG A 56 8.42 9.02 9.80
N ALA A 57 8.28 9.69 8.65
CA ALA A 57 7.20 10.65 8.43
C ALA A 57 5.99 10.11 7.65
N HIS A 58 6.05 8.89 7.10
CA HIS A 58 5.08 8.43 6.11
C HIS A 58 4.02 7.44 6.61
N PHE A 59 4.26 6.80 7.76
CA PHE A 59 3.43 5.68 8.23
C PHE A 59 3.00 5.89 9.67
N ASP A 60 2.14 6.88 9.88
CA ASP A 60 1.29 6.89 11.05
C ASP A 60 -0.04 6.23 10.65
N TYR A 61 -0.38 5.17 11.38
CA TYR A 61 -1.63 4.40 11.35
C TYR A 61 -1.84 3.31 10.29
N GLN A 62 -2.12 2.11 10.82
CA GLN A 62 -2.65 0.89 10.22
C GLN A 62 -3.83 1.15 9.25
N THR A 63 -3.53 1.67 8.08
CA THR A 63 -4.52 1.95 7.04
C THR A 63 -4.12 1.22 5.77
N SER A 64 -5.04 0.43 5.22
CA SER A 64 -4.84 -0.17 3.91
C SER A 64 -4.80 0.94 2.87
N SER A 65 -3.75 0.98 2.05
CA SER A 65 -3.65 1.98 0.99
C SER A 65 -4.62 1.63 -0.14
N LEU A 66 -5.60 2.52 -0.37
CA LEU A 66 -6.64 2.31 -1.39
C LEU A 66 -6.40 3.13 -2.67
N LEU A 67 -5.59 4.19 -2.59
CA LEU A 67 -5.27 5.06 -3.72
C LEU A 67 -3.93 5.77 -3.46
N TYR A 68 -3.01 5.72 -4.44
CA TYR A 68 -1.82 6.57 -4.48
C TYR A 68 -2.02 7.67 -5.53
N GLY A 69 -1.79 8.92 -5.14
CA GLY A 69 -1.94 10.08 -6.02
C GLY A 69 -1.26 11.32 -5.44
N ASP A 70 -0.10 11.67 -5.98
CA ASP A 70 0.73 12.79 -5.54
C ASP A 70 0.12 14.17 -5.81
N HIS A 71 -0.89 14.23 -6.69
CA HIS A 71 -1.53 15.47 -7.13
C HIS A 71 -2.93 15.66 -6.56
N LEU A 72 -3.37 14.81 -5.63
CA LEU A 72 -4.68 14.93 -5.00
C LEU A 72 -4.65 16.02 -3.93
N THR A 73 -5.45 17.06 -4.14
CA THR A 73 -5.76 18.06 -3.12
C THR A 73 -6.50 17.42 -1.93
N GLU A 74 -6.50 18.08 -0.78
CA GLU A 74 -7.26 17.59 0.39
C GLU A 74 -8.77 17.46 0.09
N GLU A 75 -9.31 18.30 -0.79
CA GLU A 75 -10.69 18.20 -1.27
C GLU A 75 -10.90 16.92 -2.10
N GLU A 76 -10.00 16.61 -3.03
CA GLU A 76 -10.07 15.39 -3.83
C GLU A 76 -9.87 14.14 -2.96
N LYS A 77 -9.00 14.18 -1.95
CA LYS A 77 -8.85 13.11 -0.96
C LYS A 77 -10.14 12.90 -0.17
N ALA A 78 -10.77 13.98 0.28
CA ALA A 78 -12.06 13.91 1.00
C ALA A 78 -13.18 13.36 0.09
N ALA A 79 -13.21 13.78 -1.18
CA ALA A 79 -14.16 13.29 -2.17
C ALA A 79 -13.95 11.81 -2.48
N ALA A 80 -12.71 11.37 -2.68
CA ALA A 80 -12.35 9.98 -2.89
C ALA A 80 -12.73 9.12 -1.67
N ARG A 81 -12.47 9.61 -0.46
CA ARG A 81 -12.88 8.95 0.79
C ARG A 81 -14.40 8.82 0.88
N LYS A 82 -15.14 9.89 0.60
CA LYS A 82 -16.61 9.86 0.61
C LYS A 82 -17.14 8.85 -0.40
N LYS A 83 -16.61 8.86 -1.62
CA LYS A 83 -16.99 7.94 -2.70
C LYS A 83 -16.72 6.49 -2.34
N ALA A 84 -15.59 6.19 -1.70
CA ALA A 84 -15.28 4.84 -1.21
C ALA A 84 -16.37 4.32 -0.25
N GLY A 85 -16.86 5.16 0.66
CA GLY A 85 -17.94 4.81 1.58
C GLY A 85 -19.32 4.64 0.93
N GLU A 86 -19.60 5.40 -0.12
CA GLU A 86 -20.84 5.25 -0.89
C GLU A 86 -20.85 3.95 -1.71
N MET A 87 -19.69 3.61 -2.28
CA MET A 87 -19.49 2.39 -3.06
C MET A 87 -19.51 1.14 -2.20
N ASP A 88 -18.93 1.21 -1.02
CA ASP A 88 -18.89 0.12 -0.07
C ASP A 88 -19.16 0.62 1.34
N LYS A 89 -20.43 0.56 1.72
CA LYS A 89 -20.93 1.04 3.03
C LYS A 89 -20.28 0.33 4.21
N GLY A 90 -19.73 -0.87 4.01
CA GLY A 90 -19.07 -1.65 5.05
C GLY A 90 -17.55 -1.61 4.95
N ILE A 91 -16.96 -0.70 4.16
CA ILE A 91 -15.50 -0.59 4.04
C ILE A 91 -14.89 0.08 5.26
N PHE A 92 -15.59 1.05 5.84
CA PHE A 92 -15.16 1.73 7.06
C PHE A 92 -15.35 0.81 8.25
N GLY A 93 -14.24 0.54 8.98
CA GLY A 93 -14.24 -0.37 10.12
C GLY A 93 -14.22 -1.85 9.75
N LEU A 94 -13.94 -2.19 8.48
CA LEU A 94 -13.75 -3.57 8.07
C LEU A 94 -12.58 -4.19 8.84
N GLN A 95 -12.86 -5.21 9.65
CA GLN A 95 -11.86 -6.00 10.32
C GLN A 95 -11.63 -7.30 9.55
N PHE A 96 -10.37 -7.64 9.34
CA PHE A 96 -9.95 -8.90 8.75
C PHE A 96 -8.61 -9.31 9.35
N GLU A 97 -8.37 -10.62 9.38
CA GLU A 97 -7.07 -11.15 9.77
C GLU A 97 -6.13 -11.11 8.56
N ILE A 98 -4.88 -10.71 8.77
CA ILE A 98 -3.86 -10.74 7.74
C ILE A 98 -3.48 -12.19 7.47
N SER A 99 -3.47 -12.61 6.20
CA SER A 99 -3.09 -13.98 5.82
C SER A 99 -1.66 -14.11 5.33
N GLU A 100 -1.10 -13.05 4.78
CA GLU A 100 0.18 -13.07 4.07
C GLU A 100 0.98 -11.81 4.40
N LEU A 101 2.29 -11.97 4.59
CA LEU A 101 3.26 -10.89 4.65
C LEU A 101 4.15 -10.95 3.42
N ALA A 102 4.30 -9.83 2.73
CA ALA A 102 5.13 -9.71 1.56
C ALA A 102 6.27 -8.73 1.82
N LEU A 103 7.50 -9.14 1.57
CA LEU A 103 8.67 -8.28 1.56
C LEU A 103 8.88 -7.78 0.14
N TYR A 104 8.79 -6.47 -0.04
CA TYR A 104 9.05 -5.81 -1.30
C TYR A 104 10.34 -5.02 -1.23
N LYS A 105 11.14 -5.09 -2.30
CA LYS A 105 12.17 -4.11 -2.59
C LYS A 105 11.47 -2.95 -3.29
N THR A 106 11.49 -1.79 -2.66
CA THR A 106 10.82 -0.58 -3.15
C THR A 106 11.87 0.47 -3.50
N ASP A 107 11.55 1.31 -4.49
CA ASP A 107 12.31 2.54 -4.74
C ASP A 107 11.43 3.72 -4.28
N PRO A 108 11.85 4.50 -3.26
CA PRO A 108 11.09 5.66 -2.80
C PRO A 108 10.99 6.77 -3.84
N LYS A 109 11.82 6.76 -4.88
CA LYS A 109 11.76 7.70 -6.00
C LYS A 109 10.83 7.21 -7.11
N ASP A 110 10.50 5.92 -7.14
CA ASP A 110 9.56 5.36 -8.11
C ASP A 110 8.13 5.62 -7.68
N LYS A 111 7.45 6.43 -8.49
CA LYS A 111 6.03 6.80 -8.33
C LYS A 111 5.10 5.95 -9.18
N SER A 112 5.66 5.22 -10.15
CA SER A 112 4.89 4.33 -11.02
C SER A 112 4.51 3.03 -10.33
N LEU A 113 5.27 2.66 -9.28
CA LEU A 113 5.21 1.38 -8.58
C LEU A 113 5.63 0.20 -9.49
N GLU A 114 6.21 0.46 -10.65
CA GLU A 114 6.67 -0.56 -11.61
C GLU A 114 8.04 -1.14 -11.23
N SER A 115 8.85 -0.40 -10.46
CA SER A 115 10.17 -0.85 -10.03
C SER A 115 10.13 -1.67 -8.74
N TRP A 116 8.95 -1.88 -8.16
CA TRP A 116 8.79 -2.53 -6.88
C TRP A 116 8.75 -4.06 -7.08
N GLU A 117 9.70 -4.76 -6.47
CA GLU A 117 9.90 -6.19 -6.69
C GLU A 117 9.54 -6.98 -5.44
N LEU A 118 8.71 -8.02 -5.58
CA LEU A 118 8.43 -8.96 -4.50
C LEU A 118 9.67 -9.82 -4.25
N VAL A 119 10.25 -9.69 -3.07
CA VAL A 119 11.44 -10.43 -2.64
C VAL A 119 11.04 -11.74 -1.96
N GLU A 120 10.07 -11.68 -1.04
CA GLU A 120 9.64 -12.86 -0.27
C GLU A 120 8.17 -12.76 0.13
N LEU A 121 7.49 -13.90 0.16
CA LEU A 121 6.09 -14.02 0.60
C LEU A 121 5.97 -15.07 1.71
N CYS A 122 5.50 -14.64 2.87
CA CYS A 122 5.28 -15.48 4.05
C CYS A 122 3.78 -15.63 4.32
N HIS A 123 3.32 -16.88 4.40
CA HIS A 123 1.93 -17.19 4.73
C HIS A 123 1.77 -17.33 6.25
N LEU A 124 0.93 -16.49 6.85
CA LEU A 124 0.60 -16.55 8.26
C LEU A 124 -0.38 -17.69 8.50
N GLN A 125 0.09 -18.72 9.22
CA GLN A 125 -0.78 -19.80 9.68
C GLN A 125 -1.62 -19.30 10.86
N LYS A 126 -2.93 -19.60 10.85
CA LYS A 126 -3.77 -19.39 12.02
C LYS A 126 -3.33 -20.38 13.11
N LYS A 127 -2.99 -19.87 14.30
CA LYS A 127 -2.77 -20.70 15.49
C LYS A 127 -4.10 -21.09 16.11
#